data_AF-A0A090VC60-F1
#
_entry.id   AF-A0A090VC60-F1
#
_cell.length_a   1.000
_cell.length_b   1.000
_cell.length_c   1.000
_cell.angle_alpha   90.00
_cell.angle_beta   90.00
_cell.angle_gamma   90.00
#
_symmetry.space_group_name_H-M   'P 1'
#
loop_
_entity.id
_entity.type
_entity.pdbx_description
1 polymer ?
#
loop_
_entity_poly.entity_id
_entity_poly.type
_entity_poly.pdbx_seq_one_letter_code
_entity_poly.pdbx_strand_id
1 'polypeptide(L)'
;MLGSLQATYHITKDLNISSLFGLSYRDKEQDRYFSGENESGQFNGSFILNGTSYPNYGRRLINNRHTNKWNWQTRALYNKQITENSAFDGIFGVELTEENVDLDYASGRGFVNPNIINGVTDAVQDDDPSTTDDESTGNQTYSSDISNNSKVSLFSQLNYNYKKRYFILANFRRDQSSVFGDDTNVAYTGGAGVSWILSNENFLNTNNWVDLLKLKLSYGTTGNSRIGSYRSKGLYTIDDNGYNNLNIAYPSAAPNGELSWEKNKKFNAGLNFNFLNTVSVTLEYYYDDIQDLITSRNIPSETGYSSIQINAASMYNKGLELSTSFKWFQKENFKWTTSFNISTLQSEVTELKGLGSEFSTSEIALAQKVGYSTSTIWGIKWAGIDPATGRDLLKKDDEIYDAVTYNSLFSSADWVPIGDYQPDATVVSTTPSPSTII
;
A
#
# COMPACT_ATOMS: atom_id res chain seq x y z
N MET A 1 -4.79 -0.59 -23.24
CA MET A 1 -6.18 -0.33 -23.70
C MET A 1 -7.10 -0.29 -22.49
N LEU A 2 -7.97 0.72 -22.42
CA LEU A 2 -9.02 0.85 -21.40
C LEU A 2 -10.34 1.03 -22.12
N GLY A 3 -11.36 0.27 -21.72
CA GLY A 3 -12.70 0.36 -22.30
C GLY A 3 -13.75 0.07 -21.24
N SER A 4 -14.91 0.71 -21.37
CA SER A 4 -16.06 0.43 -20.51
C SER A 4 -17.36 0.62 -21.27
N LEU A 5 -18.32 -0.25 -21.00
CA LEU A 5 -19.69 -0.17 -21.50
C LEU A 5 -20.64 -0.06 -20.31
N GLN A 6 -21.50 0.95 -20.33
CA GLN A 6 -22.56 1.09 -19.35
C GLN A 6 -23.93 1.10 -20.03
N ALA A 7 -24.84 0.26 -19.54
CA ALA A 7 -26.25 0.30 -19.91
C ALA A 7 -27.07 0.70 -18.68
N THR A 8 -27.94 1.70 -18.84
CA THR A 8 -28.88 2.13 -17.78
C THR A 8 -30.30 2.01 -18.28
N TYR A 9 -31.14 1.37 -17.48
CA TYR A 9 -32.56 1.21 -17.73
C TYR A 9 -33.36 1.92 -16.64
N HIS A 10 -34.21 2.86 -17.03
CA HIS A 10 -35.11 3.57 -16.14
C HIS A 10 -36.42 2.79 -16.01
N ILE A 11 -36.61 2.08 -14.91
CA ILE A 11 -37.84 1.31 -14.64
C ILE A 11 -38.99 2.26 -14.31
N THR A 12 -38.70 3.24 -13.45
CA THR A 12 -39.63 4.32 -13.10
C THR A 12 -38.85 5.64 -13.06
N LYS A 13 -39.55 6.76 -12.79
CA LYS A 13 -38.89 8.06 -12.56
C LYS A 13 -37.94 8.03 -11.35
N ASP A 14 -38.25 7.18 -10.37
CA ASP A 14 -37.56 7.10 -9.09
C ASP A 14 -36.56 5.92 -9.01
N LEU A 15 -36.67 4.94 -9.92
CA LEU A 15 -35.85 3.71 -9.92
C LEU A 15 -35.19 3.48 -11.26
N ASN A 16 -33.85 3.40 -11.25
CA ASN A 16 -33.06 3.01 -12.41
C ASN A 16 -32.08 1.89 -12.05
N ILE A 17 -31.81 1.02 -13.02
CA ILE A 17 -30.80 -0.03 -12.92
C ILE A 17 -29.70 0.28 -13.92
N SER A 18 -28.46 0.28 -13.46
CA SER A 18 -27.27 0.42 -14.31
C SER A 18 -26.41 -0.83 -14.22
N SER A 19 -25.96 -1.33 -15.35
CA SER A 19 -24.92 -2.35 -15.47
C SER A 19 -23.71 -1.74 -16.18
N LEU A 20 -22.52 -1.87 -15.59
CA LEU A 20 -21.25 -1.37 -16.09
C LEU A 20 -20.28 -2.56 -16.24
N PHE A 21 -19.75 -2.77 -17.43
CA PHE A 21 -18.64 -3.67 -17.69
C PHE A 21 -17.42 -2.87 -18.10
N GLY A 22 -16.30 -3.07 -17.42
CA GLY A 22 -15.01 -2.44 -17.71
C GLY A 22 -13.95 -3.49 -18.01
N LEU A 23 -13.04 -3.15 -18.93
CA LEU A 23 -11.90 -3.95 -19.33
C LEU A 23 -10.66 -3.07 -19.40
N SER A 24 -9.56 -3.57 -18.85
CA SER A 24 -8.23 -2.98 -18.91
C SER A 24 -7.24 -4.03 -19.37
N TYR A 25 -6.59 -3.77 -20.50
CA TYR A 25 -5.46 -4.53 -21.00
C TYR A 25 -4.22 -3.65 -20.92
N ARG A 26 -3.16 -4.11 -20.26
CA ARG A 26 -1.87 -3.44 -20.23
C ARG A 26 -0.78 -4.43 -20.55
N ASP A 27 -0.01 -4.09 -21.56
CA ASP A 27 1.23 -4.75 -21.89
C ASP A 27 2.38 -3.78 -21.63
N LYS A 28 3.48 -4.30 -21.09
CA LYS A 28 4.68 -3.53 -20.77
C LYS A 28 5.89 -4.41 -21.00
N GLU A 29 6.63 -4.06 -22.05
CA GLU A 29 7.97 -4.56 -22.31
C GLU A 29 9.01 -3.59 -21.75
N GLN A 30 10.06 -4.14 -21.15
CA GLN A 30 11.26 -3.43 -20.78
C GLN A 30 12.46 -4.24 -21.26
N ASP A 31 13.23 -3.66 -22.17
CA ASP A 31 14.53 -4.16 -22.60
C ASP A 31 15.62 -3.23 -22.06
N ARG A 32 16.58 -3.81 -21.32
CA ARG A 32 17.74 -3.09 -20.79
C ARG A 32 19.00 -3.82 -21.21
N TYR A 33 19.89 -3.08 -21.88
CA TYR A 33 21.23 -3.53 -22.24
C TYR A 33 22.28 -2.73 -21.49
N PHE A 34 23.20 -3.43 -20.84
CA PHE A 34 24.37 -2.88 -20.17
C PHE A 34 25.59 -3.25 -21.01
N SER A 35 26.20 -2.26 -21.66
CA SER A 35 27.39 -2.45 -22.49
C SER A 35 28.62 -2.81 -21.65
N GLY A 36 29.49 -3.67 -22.18
CA GLY A 36 30.80 -3.98 -21.59
C GLY A 36 31.78 -2.81 -21.57
N GLU A 37 31.51 -1.74 -22.33
CA GLU A 37 32.29 -0.49 -22.29
C GLU A 37 32.02 0.34 -21.02
N ASN A 38 30.92 0.06 -20.31
CA ASN A 38 30.56 0.75 -19.09
C ASN A 38 30.79 -0.16 -17.88
N GLU A 39 31.23 0.42 -16.76
CA GLU A 39 31.41 -0.31 -15.48
C GLU A 39 30.16 -1.12 -15.09
N SER A 40 28.96 -0.57 -15.32
CA SER A 40 27.69 -1.25 -15.04
C SER A 40 27.45 -2.56 -15.82
N GLY A 41 28.20 -2.79 -16.90
CA GLY A 41 28.17 -4.02 -17.69
C GLY A 41 29.45 -4.85 -17.57
N GLN A 42 30.42 -4.47 -16.74
CA GLN A 42 31.64 -5.23 -16.49
C GLN A 42 31.49 -6.02 -15.21
N PHE A 43 31.44 -7.34 -15.32
CA PHE A 43 31.33 -8.21 -14.15
C PHE A 43 32.61 -9.02 -13.95
N ASN A 44 32.86 -9.43 -12.71
CA ASN A 44 34.04 -10.23 -12.39
C ASN A 44 34.03 -11.60 -13.06
N GLY A 45 35.22 -12.06 -13.46
CA GLY A 45 35.46 -13.37 -14.05
C GLY A 45 35.54 -13.37 -15.57
N SER A 46 35.78 -14.56 -16.11
CA SER A 46 35.85 -14.84 -17.55
C SER A 46 35.14 -16.16 -17.83
N PHE A 47 34.73 -16.36 -19.07
CA PHE A 47 34.19 -17.63 -19.56
C PHE A 47 34.97 -18.07 -20.80
N ILE A 48 34.95 -19.37 -21.10
CA ILE A 48 35.57 -19.93 -22.29
C ILE A 48 34.46 -20.22 -23.31
N LEU A 49 34.75 -20.01 -24.59
CA LEU A 49 33.90 -20.48 -25.68
C LEU A 49 34.80 -20.84 -26.86
N ASN A 50 34.68 -22.09 -27.36
CA ASN A 50 35.53 -22.60 -28.44
C ASN A 50 37.03 -22.44 -28.14
N GLY A 51 37.45 -22.73 -26.91
CA GLY A 51 38.85 -22.61 -26.46
C GLY A 51 39.39 -21.18 -26.35
N THR A 52 38.56 -20.16 -26.54
CA THR A 52 38.94 -18.74 -26.36
C THR A 52 38.33 -18.19 -25.07
N SER A 53 39.15 -17.52 -24.25
CA SER A 53 38.69 -16.88 -23.01
C SER A 53 38.16 -15.47 -23.29
N TYR A 54 36.96 -15.19 -22.81
CA TYR A 54 36.29 -13.89 -22.89
C TYR A 54 36.03 -13.31 -21.49
N PRO A 55 36.13 -11.98 -21.29
CA PRO A 55 35.70 -11.37 -20.04
C PRO A 55 34.19 -11.49 -19.88
N ASN A 56 33.70 -11.61 -18.64
CA ASN A 56 32.27 -11.72 -18.36
C ASN A 56 31.57 -10.34 -18.43
N TYR A 57 31.55 -9.76 -19.63
CA TYR A 57 31.06 -8.41 -19.89
C TYR A 57 29.77 -8.41 -20.68
N GLY A 58 28.99 -7.36 -20.50
CA GLY A 58 27.68 -7.17 -21.09
C GLY A 58 26.59 -7.92 -20.33
N ARG A 59 25.40 -7.29 -20.25
CA ARG A 59 24.19 -7.91 -19.69
C ARG A 59 22.96 -7.40 -20.40
N ARG A 60 22.03 -8.29 -20.72
CA ARG A 60 20.70 -7.94 -21.20
C ARG A 60 19.64 -8.43 -20.21
N LEU A 61 18.62 -7.62 -20.01
CA LEU A 61 17.45 -7.91 -19.17
C LEU A 61 16.21 -7.56 -19.95
N ILE A 62 15.34 -8.53 -20.16
CA ILE A 62 14.03 -8.36 -20.78
C ILE A 62 12.99 -8.71 -19.72
N ASN A 63 12.08 -7.78 -19.47
CA ASN A 63 10.96 -7.92 -18.56
C ASN A 63 9.68 -7.63 -19.34
N ASN A 64 8.82 -8.63 -19.50
CA ASN A 64 7.51 -8.48 -20.11
C ASN A 64 6.44 -8.64 -19.04
N ARG A 65 5.48 -7.72 -19.01
CA ARG A 65 4.36 -7.77 -18.09
C ARG A 65 3.05 -7.58 -18.83
N HIS A 66 2.28 -8.64 -18.90
CA HIS A 66 0.92 -8.63 -19.39
C HIS A 66 -0.03 -8.52 -18.19
N THR A 67 -1.01 -7.64 -18.27
CA THR A 67 -2.02 -7.44 -17.22
C THR A 67 -3.39 -7.31 -17.85
N ASN A 68 -4.26 -8.26 -17.54
CA ASN A 68 -5.64 -8.32 -17.99
C ASN A 68 -6.55 -8.15 -16.78
N LYS A 69 -7.39 -7.14 -16.81
CA LYS A 69 -8.33 -6.86 -15.71
C LYS A 69 -9.70 -6.55 -16.26
N TRP A 70 -10.73 -7.18 -15.70
CA TRP A 70 -12.11 -6.81 -15.97
C TRP A 70 -12.86 -6.56 -14.67
N ASN A 71 -13.88 -5.71 -14.76
CA ASN A 71 -14.82 -5.46 -13.67
C ASN A 71 -16.24 -5.42 -14.21
N TRP A 72 -17.17 -6.03 -13.49
CA TRP A 72 -18.58 -5.96 -13.80
C TRP A 72 -19.33 -5.50 -12.55
N GLN A 73 -20.12 -4.43 -12.69
CA GLN A 73 -20.94 -3.89 -11.62
C GLN A 73 -22.39 -3.75 -12.09
N THR A 74 -23.33 -4.27 -11.33
CA THR A 74 -24.76 -4.02 -11.54
C THR A 74 -25.34 -3.37 -10.29
N ARG A 75 -26.04 -2.26 -10.45
CA ARG A 75 -26.61 -1.48 -9.34
C ARG A 75 -28.02 -1.01 -9.65
N ALA A 76 -28.88 -1.07 -8.65
CA ALA A 76 -30.17 -0.40 -8.60
C ALA A 76 -30.03 0.90 -7.80
N LEU A 77 -30.54 1.98 -8.36
CA LEU A 77 -30.56 3.33 -7.78
C LEU A 77 -32.01 3.75 -7.59
N TYR A 78 -32.38 4.01 -6.34
CA TYR A 78 -33.69 4.52 -5.97
C TYR A 78 -33.56 5.92 -5.40
N ASN A 79 -34.36 6.87 -5.90
CA ASN A 79 -34.42 8.23 -5.40
C ASN A 79 -35.88 8.66 -5.33
N LYS A 80 -36.33 9.05 -4.13
CA LYS A 80 -37.71 9.49 -3.92
C LYS A 80 -37.79 10.68 -2.97
N GLN A 81 -38.49 11.70 -3.42
CA GLN A 81 -39.00 12.76 -2.55
C GLN A 81 -40.27 12.25 -1.84
N ILE A 82 -40.19 12.04 -0.52
CA ILE A 82 -41.31 11.51 0.28
C ILE A 82 -42.30 12.63 0.62
N THR A 83 -41.78 13.80 1.02
CA THR A 83 -42.53 15.03 1.26
C THR A 83 -41.71 16.21 0.74
N GLU A 84 -42.25 17.42 0.70
CA GLU A 84 -41.45 18.64 0.37
C GLU A 84 -40.19 18.79 1.23
N ASN A 85 -40.21 18.22 2.44
CA ASN A 85 -39.17 18.34 3.45
C ASN A 85 -38.35 17.04 3.63
N SER A 86 -38.61 15.98 2.87
CA SER A 86 -37.96 14.69 3.10
C SER A 86 -37.64 14.00 1.79
N ALA A 87 -36.36 13.68 1.61
CA ALA A 87 -35.86 12.92 0.47
C ALA A 87 -35.12 11.68 0.96
N PHE A 88 -35.25 10.60 0.20
CA PHE A 88 -34.57 9.34 0.43
C PHE A 88 -33.93 8.89 -0.87
N ASP A 89 -32.68 8.48 -0.80
CA ASP A 89 -32.01 7.81 -1.91
C ASP A 89 -31.24 6.60 -1.42
N GLY A 90 -31.13 5.60 -2.29
CA GLY A 90 -30.50 4.35 -1.95
C GLY A 90 -29.91 3.68 -3.17
N ILE A 91 -28.87 2.90 -2.92
CA ILE A 91 -28.20 2.06 -3.90
C ILE A 91 -28.09 0.65 -3.34
N PHE A 92 -28.28 -0.33 -4.21
CA PHE A 92 -28.00 -1.74 -3.95
C PHE A 92 -27.33 -2.32 -5.19
N GLY A 93 -26.26 -3.07 -5.04
CA GLY A 93 -25.57 -3.62 -6.18
C GLY A 93 -24.59 -4.73 -5.87
N VAL A 94 -24.15 -5.38 -6.95
CA VAL A 94 -23.13 -6.41 -6.96
C VAL A 94 -21.96 -5.94 -7.82
N GLU A 95 -20.77 -6.40 -7.46
CA GLU A 95 -19.53 -6.12 -8.17
C GLU A 95 -18.68 -7.38 -8.23
N LEU A 96 -18.15 -7.67 -9.42
CA LEU A 96 -17.25 -8.77 -9.71
C LEU A 96 -16.00 -8.17 -10.35
N THR A 97 -14.82 -8.61 -9.92
CA THR A 97 -13.56 -8.17 -10.52
C THR A 97 -12.59 -9.32 -10.63
N GLU A 98 -11.80 -9.33 -11.69
CA GLU A 98 -10.67 -10.25 -11.84
C GLU A 98 -9.48 -9.54 -12.46
N GLU A 99 -8.28 -9.90 -12.00
CA GLU A 99 -7.01 -9.41 -12.50
C GLU A 99 -6.05 -10.59 -12.68
N ASN A 100 -5.60 -10.80 -13.91
CA ASN A 100 -4.57 -11.74 -14.30
C ASN A 100 -3.32 -10.96 -14.69
N VAL A 101 -2.18 -11.37 -14.15
CA VAL A 101 -0.88 -10.76 -14.41
C VAL A 101 0.09 -11.88 -14.78
N ASP A 102 0.66 -11.78 -15.98
CA ASP A 102 1.73 -12.66 -16.44
C ASP A 102 3.02 -11.82 -16.52
N LEU A 103 4.08 -12.33 -15.90
CA LEU A 103 5.39 -11.70 -15.84
C LEU A 103 6.41 -12.66 -16.42
N ASP A 104 7.03 -12.28 -17.52
CA ASP A 104 8.12 -13.04 -18.11
C ASP A 104 9.43 -12.27 -17.96
N TYR A 105 10.46 -12.97 -17.54
CA TYR A 105 11.80 -12.43 -17.39
C TYR A 105 12.78 -13.27 -18.18
N ALA A 106 13.67 -12.59 -18.90
CA ALA A 106 14.81 -13.21 -19.54
C ALA A 106 16.06 -12.36 -19.27
N SER A 107 17.17 -12.99 -18.96
CA SER A 107 18.45 -12.31 -18.86
C SER A 107 19.60 -13.14 -19.34
N GLY A 108 20.57 -12.49 -19.97
CA GLY A 108 21.84 -13.07 -20.38
C GLY A 108 22.98 -12.17 -19.93
N ARG A 109 24.11 -12.76 -19.56
CA ARG A 109 25.31 -12.05 -19.13
C ARG A 109 26.56 -12.72 -19.71
N GLY A 110 27.57 -11.92 -20.03
CA GLY A 110 28.83 -12.43 -20.59
C GLY A 110 28.70 -12.73 -22.07
N PHE A 111 28.90 -11.71 -22.90
CA PHE A 111 28.80 -11.81 -24.35
C PHE A 111 30.19 -11.77 -24.99
N VAL A 112 30.40 -12.55 -26.04
CA VAL A 112 31.64 -12.54 -26.86
C VAL A 112 31.93 -11.15 -27.41
N ASN A 113 30.89 -10.44 -27.86
CA ASN A 113 30.99 -9.06 -28.31
C ASN A 113 30.03 -8.17 -27.50
N PRO A 114 30.45 -7.65 -26.34
CA PRO A 114 29.56 -6.90 -25.44
C PRO A 114 29.27 -5.48 -25.94
N ASN A 115 29.85 -5.07 -27.07
CA ASN A 115 29.75 -3.72 -27.63
C ASN A 115 28.56 -3.54 -28.58
N ILE A 116 27.82 -4.61 -28.86
CA ILE A 116 26.57 -4.62 -29.61
C ILE A 116 25.43 -5.11 -28.72
N ILE A 117 24.18 -4.86 -29.09
CA ILE A 117 23.04 -5.44 -28.37
C ILE A 117 22.93 -6.92 -28.74
N ASN A 118 23.27 -7.80 -27.79
CA ASN A 118 23.20 -9.25 -27.95
C ASN A 118 21.82 -9.80 -27.57
N GLY A 119 21.40 -10.91 -28.17
CA GLY A 119 20.28 -11.72 -27.67
C GLY A 119 20.60 -12.32 -26.30
N VAL A 120 19.57 -12.62 -25.49
CA VAL A 120 19.79 -13.36 -24.24
C VAL A 120 20.40 -14.75 -24.53
N THR A 121 19.98 -15.36 -25.63
CA THR A 121 20.47 -16.64 -26.14
C THR A 121 21.96 -16.64 -26.50
N ASP A 122 22.57 -15.45 -26.69
CA ASP A 122 23.96 -15.33 -27.10
C ASP A 122 24.93 -15.38 -25.90
N ALA A 123 24.40 -15.41 -24.67
CA ALA A 123 25.17 -15.63 -23.45
C ALA A 123 25.45 -17.14 -23.24
N VAL A 124 26.18 -17.73 -24.17
CA VAL A 124 26.64 -19.13 -24.15
C VAL A 124 28.10 -19.23 -23.73
N GLN A 125 28.46 -20.33 -23.07
CA GLN A 125 29.83 -20.62 -22.64
C GLN A 125 30.10 -22.14 -22.72
N ASP A 126 31.37 -22.55 -22.75
CA ASP A 126 31.78 -23.95 -22.52
C ASP A 126 31.57 -24.34 -21.05
N ASP A 127 31.05 -25.55 -20.79
CA ASP A 127 30.96 -26.16 -19.44
C ASP A 127 32.24 -26.97 -19.11
N ASP A 128 32.79 -27.69 -20.09
CA ASP A 128 33.95 -28.57 -20.10
C ASP A 128 34.67 -28.56 -21.47
N PRO A 129 35.75 -27.76 -21.62
CA PRO A 129 36.47 -27.57 -22.89
C PRO A 129 37.15 -28.84 -23.44
N SER A 130 36.95 -30.00 -22.79
CA SER A 130 37.40 -31.31 -23.24
C SER A 130 36.33 -32.14 -23.98
N THR A 131 35.08 -31.66 -24.09
CA THR A 131 33.97 -32.37 -24.76
C THR A 131 33.45 -31.63 -26.00
N THR A 132 32.71 -32.31 -26.88
CA THR A 132 32.28 -31.78 -28.21
C THR A 132 30.87 -31.19 -28.24
N ASP A 133 30.04 -31.46 -27.23
CA ASP A 133 28.72 -30.84 -27.03
C ASP A 133 28.78 -30.15 -25.66
N ASP A 134 29.18 -28.89 -25.64
CA ASP A 134 29.70 -28.24 -24.42
C ASP A 134 29.07 -26.88 -24.10
N GLU A 135 27.98 -26.50 -24.76
CA GLU A 135 27.37 -25.19 -24.51
C GLU A 135 26.49 -25.16 -23.24
N SER A 136 26.99 -24.47 -22.21
CA SER A 136 26.24 -24.12 -21.00
C SER A 136 25.43 -22.82 -21.18
N THR A 137 24.19 -22.86 -20.69
CA THR A 137 23.31 -21.69 -20.56
C THR A 137 23.32 -21.10 -19.15
N GLY A 138 24.35 -21.40 -18.34
CA GLY A 138 24.42 -21.00 -16.93
C GLY A 138 24.40 -19.49 -16.65
N ASN A 139 24.70 -18.65 -17.64
CA ASN A 139 24.55 -17.19 -17.54
C ASN A 139 23.24 -16.66 -18.13
N GLN A 140 22.35 -17.56 -18.53
CA GLN A 140 20.99 -17.26 -18.98
C GLN A 140 20.01 -17.56 -17.84
N THR A 141 19.00 -16.71 -17.70
CA THR A 141 17.92 -16.94 -16.74
C THR A 141 16.63 -16.64 -17.46
N TYR A 142 15.70 -17.59 -17.40
CA TYR A 142 14.33 -17.44 -17.87
C TYR A 142 13.41 -17.76 -16.71
N SER A 143 12.44 -16.89 -16.44
CA SER A 143 11.39 -17.17 -15.45
C SER A 143 10.05 -16.62 -15.94
N SER A 144 8.97 -17.28 -15.54
CA SER A 144 7.61 -16.84 -15.80
C SER A 144 6.82 -16.95 -14.50
N ASP A 145 6.13 -15.87 -14.13
CA ASP A 145 5.29 -15.78 -12.94
C ASP A 145 3.87 -15.38 -13.34
N ILE A 146 2.90 -16.15 -12.85
CA ILE A 146 1.47 -15.90 -13.09
C ILE A 146 0.80 -15.55 -11.76
N SER A 147 -0.02 -14.51 -11.77
CA SER A 147 -0.80 -14.07 -10.63
C SER A 147 -2.25 -13.81 -11.02
N ASN A 148 -3.18 -14.51 -10.38
CA ASN A 148 -4.62 -14.30 -10.55
C ASN A 148 -5.28 -13.86 -9.23
N ASN A 149 -6.09 -12.80 -9.29
CA ASN A 149 -6.92 -12.31 -8.20
C ASN A 149 -8.35 -11.99 -8.66
N SER A 150 -9.33 -12.72 -8.13
CA SER A 150 -10.77 -12.44 -8.28
C SER A 150 -11.42 -11.98 -6.97
N LYS A 151 -12.45 -11.12 -7.09
CA LYS A 151 -13.29 -10.64 -5.98
C LYS A 151 -14.76 -10.63 -6.34
N VAL A 152 -15.59 -10.88 -5.34
CA VAL A 152 -17.06 -10.81 -5.41
C VAL A 152 -17.54 -9.94 -4.27
N SER A 153 -18.43 -9.00 -4.58
CA SER A 153 -18.90 -8.03 -3.62
C SER A 153 -20.37 -7.74 -3.76
N LEU A 154 -21.05 -7.59 -2.62
CA LEU A 154 -22.42 -7.10 -2.51
C LEU A 154 -22.38 -5.82 -1.69
N PHE A 155 -23.00 -4.74 -2.16
CA PHE A 155 -22.98 -3.46 -1.47
C PHE A 155 -24.35 -2.79 -1.48
N SER A 156 -24.58 -1.98 -0.45
CA SER A 156 -25.77 -1.16 -0.31
C SER A 156 -25.45 0.12 0.45
N GLN A 157 -26.16 1.20 0.13
CA GLN A 157 -26.11 2.44 0.88
C GLN A 157 -27.48 3.12 0.83
N LEU A 158 -27.87 3.69 1.95
CA LEU A 158 -29.10 4.43 2.15
C LEU A 158 -28.75 5.83 2.67
N ASN A 159 -29.38 6.83 2.09
CA ASN A 159 -29.25 8.22 2.47
C ASN A 159 -30.64 8.79 2.76
N TYR A 160 -30.73 9.60 3.82
CA TYR A 160 -31.94 10.31 4.19
C TYR A 160 -31.62 11.77 4.45
N ASN A 161 -32.43 12.65 3.89
CA ASN A 161 -32.34 14.08 4.04
C ASN A 161 -33.65 14.64 4.58
N TYR A 162 -33.59 15.30 5.73
CA TYR A 162 -34.71 16.04 6.31
C TYR A 162 -34.43 17.55 6.28
N LYS A 163 -35.31 18.28 5.58
CA LYS A 163 -35.32 19.75 5.45
C LYS A 163 -34.01 20.37 4.97
N LYS A 164 -33.12 19.60 4.33
CA LYS A 164 -31.74 20.00 4.02
C LYS A 164 -30.96 20.43 5.28
N ARG A 165 -31.38 19.98 6.46
CA ARG A 165 -30.75 20.28 7.76
C ARG A 165 -30.07 19.06 8.31
N TYR A 166 -30.76 17.92 8.29
CA TYR A 166 -30.27 16.68 8.86
C TYR A 166 -30.09 15.66 7.76
N PHE A 167 -28.90 15.10 7.69
CA PHE A 167 -28.54 14.06 6.74
C PHE A 167 -28.09 12.85 7.52
N ILE A 168 -28.61 11.69 7.16
CA ILE A 168 -28.22 10.40 7.70
C ILE A 168 -27.79 9.53 6.53
N LEU A 169 -26.68 8.83 6.70
CA LEU A 169 -26.15 7.86 5.76
C LEU A 169 -25.91 6.56 6.51
N ALA A 170 -26.31 5.44 5.90
CA ALA A 170 -25.92 4.11 6.34
C ALA A 170 -25.47 3.31 5.13
N ASN A 171 -24.38 2.55 5.25
CA ASN A 171 -23.89 1.68 4.19
C ASN A 171 -23.46 0.34 4.75
N PHE A 172 -23.48 -0.67 3.88
CA PHE A 172 -23.09 -2.03 4.19
C PHE A 172 -22.53 -2.70 2.94
N ARG A 173 -21.50 -3.53 3.12
CA ARG A 173 -20.85 -4.28 2.07
C ARG A 173 -20.37 -5.65 2.58
N ARG A 174 -20.47 -6.65 1.71
CA ARG A 174 -19.96 -8.02 1.89
C ARG A 174 -18.98 -8.30 0.77
N ASP A 175 -17.72 -8.52 1.12
CA ASP A 175 -16.62 -8.75 0.17
C ASP A 175 -16.01 -10.15 0.34
N GLN A 176 -15.72 -10.80 -0.78
CA GLN A 176 -14.98 -12.06 -0.89
C GLN A 176 -13.80 -11.87 -1.83
N SER A 177 -12.67 -12.51 -1.53
CA SER A 177 -11.47 -12.44 -2.35
C SER A 177 -10.77 -13.79 -2.40
N SER A 178 -10.40 -14.20 -3.60
CA SER A 178 -9.64 -15.43 -3.88
C SER A 178 -8.27 -15.51 -3.20
N VAL A 179 -7.69 -14.38 -2.78
CA VAL A 179 -6.35 -14.30 -2.17
C VAL A 179 -6.24 -15.08 -0.85
N PHE A 180 -7.37 -15.29 -0.17
CA PHE A 180 -7.45 -16.04 1.08
C PHE A 180 -7.66 -17.54 0.86
N GLY A 181 -7.80 -17.99 -0.40
CA GLY A 181 -7.73 -19.40 -0.81
C GLY A 181 -8.95 -20.27 -0.55
N ASP A 182 -9.77 -19.95 0.45
CA ASP A 182 -11.00 -20.68 0.81
C ASP A 182 -12.24 -19.75 0.79
N ASP A 183 -13.39 -20.27 0.34
CA ASP A 183 -14.64 -19.52 0.11
C ASP A 183 -15.29 -18.97 1.41
N THR A 184 -14.77 -19.34 2.57
CA THR A 184 -15.27 -18.97 3.90
C THR A 184 -14.83 -17.58 4.35
N ASN A 185 -13.78 -17.00 3.74
CA ASN A 185 -13.22 -15.71 4.15
C ASN A 185 -13.99 -14.52 3.55
N VAL A 186 -14.98 -14.04 4.31
CA VAL A 186 -15.86 -12.93 3.96
C VAL A 186 -15.60 -11.72 4.85
N ALA A 187 -15.38 -10.55 4.26
CA ALA A 187 -15.38 -9.28 4.98
C ALA A 187 -16.77 -8.65 4.99
N TYR A 188 -17.30 -8.41 6.19
CA TYR A 188 -18.50 -7.61 6.40
C TYR A 188 -18.09 -6.22 6.85
N THR A 189 -18.33 -5.23 5.98
CA THR A 189 -17.98 -3.83 6.22
C THR A 189 -19.21 -2.95 6.12
N GLY A 190 -19.15 -1.77 6.72
CA GLY A 190 -20.29 -0.86 6.71
C GLY A 190 -20.08 0.31 7.64
N GLY A 191 -20.98 1.28 7.60
CA GLY A 191 -20.87 2.45 8.45
C GLY A 191 -22.11 3.28 8.48
N ALA A 192 -22.16 4.18 9.44
CA ALA A 192 -23.19 5.18 9.57
C ALA A 192 -22.59 6.56 9.76
N GLY A 193 -23.25 7.57 9.21
CA GLY A 193 -22.86 8.96 9.35
C GLY A 193 -24.07 9.85 9.52
N VAL A 194 -23.89 10.91 10.28
CA VAL A 194 -24.85 11.99 10.43
C VAL A 194 -24.18 13.31 10.09
N SER A 195 -24.91 14.21 9.47
CA SER A 195 -24.49 15.59 9.38
C SER A 195 -25.64 16.55 9.59
N TRP A 196 -25.34 17.64 10.27
CA TRP A 196 -26.28 18.68 10.63
C TRP A 196 -25.80 20.01 10.06
N ILE A 197 -26.60 20.62 9.20
CA ILE A 197 -26.36 21.96 8.66
C ILE A 197 -27.08 22.96 9.56
N LEU A 198 -26.35 23.48 10.55
CA LEU A 198 -26.84 24.44 11.53
C LEU A 198 -27.20 25.77 10.87
N SER A 199 -26.50 26.18 9.80
CA SER A 199 -26.82 27.42 9.07
C SER A 199 -28.20 27.40 8.42
N ASN A 200 -28.80 26.22 8.23
CA ASN A 200 -30.17 26.08 7.71
C ASN A 200 -31.23 26.15 8.82
N GLU A 201 -30.85 26.25 10.09
CA GLU A 201 -31.78 26.42 11.21
C GLU A 201 -32.28 27.85 11.33
N ASN A 202 -33.53 28.01 11.77
CA ASN A 202 -34.19 29.32 11.83
C ASN A 202 -33.45 30.33 12.73
N PHE A 203 -32.73 29.86 13.75
CA PHE A 203 -31.98 30.72 14.68
C PHE A 203 -30.64 31.22 14.12
N LEU A 204 -30.12 30.62 13.04
CA LEU A 204 -28.90 31.06 12.36
C LEU A 204 -29.16 31.63 10.96
N ASN A 205 -30.31 31.32 10.37
CA ASN A 205 -30.68 31.78 9.03
C ASN A 205 -30.83 33.32 8.92
N THR A 206 -30.87 34.05 10.04
CA THR A 206 -30.90 35.52 10.07
C THR A 206 -29.50 36.16 10.06
N ASN A 207 -28.44 35.35 10.18
CA ASN A 207 -27.08 35.87 10.32
C ASN A 207 -26.39 35.98 8.95
N ASN A 208 -26.29 37.20 8.41
CA ASN A 208 -25.67 37.47 7.10
C ASN A 208 -24.16 37.20 7.03
N TRP A 209 -23.51 36.89 8.16
CA TRP A 209 -22.08 36.63 8.21
C TRP A 209 -21.73 35.14 8.16
N VAL A 210 -22.69 34.22 8.36
CA VAL A 210 -22.47 32.77 8.31
C VAL A 210 -23.09 32.21 7.03
N ASP A 211 -22.28 31.69 6.12
CA ASP A 211 -22.76 31.09 4.87
C ASP A 211 -23.03 29.59 5.04
N LEU A 212 -22.17 28.91 5.80
CA LEU A 212 -22.32 27.50 6.11
C LEU A 212 -21.78 27.21 7.50
N LEU A 213 -22.57 26.51 8.30
CA LEU A 213 -22.09 25.86 9.52
C LEU A 213 -22.62 24.42 9.51
N LYS A 214 -21.72 23.46 9.38
CA LYS A 214 -22.05 22.04 9.29
C LYS A 214 -21.21 21.23 10.27
N LEU A 215 -21.88 20.40 11.07
CA LEU A 215 -21.25 19.36 11.86
C LEU A 215 -21.43 18.01 11.15
N LYS A 216 -20.40 17.17 11.18
CA LYS A 216 -20.43 15.81 10.68
C LYS A 216 -19.84 14.84 11.70
N LEU A 217 -20.43 13.66 11.77
CA LEU A 217 -19.94 12.54 12.57
C LEU A 217 -20.15 11.26 11.78
N SER A 218 -19.15 10.40 11.72
CA SER A 218 -19.29 9.08 11.08
C SER A 218 -18.47 8.03 11.78
N TYR A 219 -18.99 6.81 11.76
CA TYR A 219 -18.29 5.62 12.20
C TYR A 219 -18.55 4.48 11.22
N GLY A 220 -17.51 3.73 10.85
CA GLY A 220 -17.66 2.61 9.95
C GLY A 220 -16.44 1.69 9.94
N THR A 221 -16.50 0.65 9.15
CA THR A 221 -15.44 -0.34 9.00
C THR A 221 -15.10 -0.53 7.52
N THR A 222 -13.84 -0.85 7.25
CA THR A 222 -13.31 -1.15 5.91
C THR A 222 -12.42 -2.39 5.99
N GLY A 223 -12.29 -3.11 4.88
CA GLY A 223 -11.48 -4.33 4.79
C GLY A 223 -10.33 -4.18 3.80
N ASN A 224 -9.16 -4.74 4.10
CA ASN A 224 -8.03 -4.83 3.18
C ASN A 224 -7.66 -6.28 2.88
N SER A 225 -7.40 -6.55 1.59
CA SER A 225 -6.99 -7.87 1.08
C SER A 225 -5.77 -7.80 0.15
N ARG A 226 -5.00 -6.71 0.21
CA ARG A 226 -3.85 -6.48 -0.67
C ARG A 226 -2.60 -7.22 -0.20
N ILE A 227 -2.69 -8.54 -0.11
CA ILE A 227 -1.59 -9.42 0.33
C ILE A 227 -0.84 -10.10 -0.82
N GLY A 228 -1.37 -10.01 -2.03
CA GLY A 228 -0.90 -10.76 -3.19
C GLY A 228 -1.59 -12.13 -3.30
N SER A 229 -1.33 -12.80 -4.42
CA SER A 229 -2.01 -14.04 -4.80
C SER A 229 -1.42 -15.23 -4.05
N TYR A 230 -2.24 -16.27 -3.81
CA TYR A 230 -1.83 -17.57 -3.26
C TYR A 230 -1.20 -17.56 -1.85
N ARG A 231 -1.27 -16.45 -1.12
CA ARG A 231 -0.62 -16.28 0.20
C ARG A 231 -1.12 -17.23 1.29
N SER A 232 -2.33 -17.76 1.16
CA SER A 232 -2.87 -18.75 2.11
C SER A 232 -2.47 -20.20 1.77
N LYS A 233 -1.93 -20.46 0.57
CA LYS A 233 -1.59 -21.81 0.12
C LYS A 233 -0.15 -22.16 0.50
N GLY A 234 0.09 -23.45 0.74
CA GLY A 234 1.44 -23.98 0.83
C GLY A 234 2.02 -24.14 -0.57
N LEU A 235 3.22 -23.60 -0.81
CA LEU A 235 3.85 -23.60 -2.12
C LEU A 235 5.13 -24.42 -2.12
N TYR A 236 5.45 -24.95 -3.29
CA TYR A 236 6.73 -25.58 -3.61
C TYR A 236 7.43 -24.75 -4.68
N THR A 237 8.75 -24.64 -4.58
CA THR A 237 9.60 -24.18 -5.66
C THR A 237 10.20 -25.39 -6.34
N ILE A 238 10.19 -25.37 -7.67
CA ILE A 238 10.88 -26.36 -8.51
C ILE A 238 12.19 -25.72 -8.95
N ASP A 239 13.29 -26.46 -8.78
CA ASP A 239 14.60 -26.11 -9.30
C ASP A 239 15.00 -27.16 -10.33
N ASP A 240 15.05 -26.75 -11.59
CA ASP A 240 15.32 -27.61 -12.74
C ASP A 240 16.82 -27.96 -12.89
N ASN A 241 17.70 -27.34 -12.09
CA ASN A 241 19.13 -27.64 -12.01
C ASN A 241 19.52 -28.05 -10.58
N GLY A 242 18.68 -28.86 -9.96
CA GLY A 242 18.88 -29.35 -8.60
C GLY A 242 20.04 -30.35 -8.48
N TYR A 243 19.97 -31.17 -7.42
CA TYR A 243 21.04 -32.12 -7.10
C TYR A 243 21.36 -33.06 -8.28
N ASN A 244 22.62 -33.07 -8.71
CA ASN A 244 23.11 -33.88 -9.84
C ASN A 244 22.39 -33.58 -11.17
N ASN A 245 22.06 -32.31 -11.43
CA ASN A 245 21.34 -31.83 -12.61
C ASN A 245 19.95 -32.50 -12.79
N LEU A 246 19.34 -32.94 -11.69
CA LEU A 246 17.97 -33.45 -11.67
C LEU A 246 17.04 -32.39 -11.09
N ASN A 247 15.83 -32.30 -11.64
CA ASN A 247 14.81 -31.41 -11.10
C ASN A 247 14.47 -31.83 -9.67
N ILE A 248 14.44 -30.84 -8.77
CA ILE A 248 14.02 -31.03 -7.38
C ILE A 248 12.85 -30.10 -7.07
N ALA A 249 12.03 -30.49 -6.11
CA ALA A 249 10.99 -29.65 -5.56
C ALA A 249 11.15 -29.56 -4.05
N TYR A 250 11.05 -28.35 -3.49
CA TYR A 250 11.13 -28.13 -2.05
C TYR A 250 10.07 -27.12 -1.58
N PRO A 251 9.56 -27.24 -0.34
CA PRO A 251 8.59 -26.29 0.19
C PRO A 251 9.18 -24.87 0.25
N SER A 252 8.45 -23.89 -0.27
CA SER A 252 8.89 -22.49 -0.33
C SER A 252 7.98 -21.51 0.42
N ALA A 253 6.73 -21.90 0.70
CA ALA A 253 5.82 -21.13 1.54
C ALA A 253 4.99 -22.02 2.46
N ALA A 254 4.88 -21.61 3.73
CA ALA A 254 4.02 -22.29 4.71
C ALA A 254 2.53 -22.00 4.42
N PRO A 255 1.65 -23.02 4.43
CA PRO A 255 0.21 -22.84 4.26
C PRO A 255 -0.43 -22.13 5.47
N ASN A 256 -1.42 -21.28 5.22
CA ASN A 256 -2.28 -20.71 6.26
C ASN A 256 -3.72 -20.54 5.76
N GLY A 257 -4.57 -21.53 6.02
CA GLY A 257 -6.01 -21.47 5.69
C GLY A 257 -6.82 -20.46 6.52
N GLU A 258 -6.30 -20.04 7.67
CA GLU A 258 -6.96 -19.09 8.58
C GLU A 258 -6.67 -17.61 8.23
N LEU A 259 -5.90 -17.36 7.16
CA LEU A 259 -5.58 -16.01 6.72
C LEU A 259 -6.86 -15.27 6.31
N SER A 260 -7.11 -14.11 6.92
CA SER A 260 -8.35 -13.37 6.76
C SER A 260 -8.10 -11.88 6.51
N TRP A 261 -9.16 -11.13 6.21
CA TRP A 261 -9.09 -9.70 5.91
C TRP A 261 -8.56 -8.85 7.08
N GLU A 262 -7.71 -7.88 6.79
CA GLU A 262 -7.40 -6.81 7.75
C GLU A 262 -8.62 -5.90 7.86
N LYS A 263 -8.93 -5.44 9.08
CA LYS A 263 -10.11 -4.61 9.36
C LYS A 263 -9.68 -3.26 9.88
N ASN A 264 -10.23 -2.18 9.33
CA ASN A 264 -10.01 -0.83 9.83
C ASN A 264 -11.35 -0.20 10.24
N LYS A 265 -11.51 0.06 11.54
CA LYS A 265 -12.63 0.80 12.13
C LYS A 265 -12.29 2.29 12.13
N LYS A 266 -13.12 3.08 11.47
CA LYS A 266 -12.88 4.50 11.23
C LYS A 266 -13.91 5.33 11.95
N PHE A 267 -13.44 6.26 12.77
CA PHE A 267 -14.23 7.33 13.35
C PHE A 267 -13.77 8.67 12.76
N ASN A 268 -14.74 9.51 12.38
CA ASN A 268 -14.46 10.87 11.93
C ASN A 268 -15.48 11.83 12.54
N ALA A 269 -14.99 12.95 13.07
CA ALA A 269 -15.80 14.07 13.50
C ALA A 269 -15.29 15.32 12.77
N GLY A 270 -16.19 16.16 12.27
CA GLY A 270 -15.77 17.34 11.55
C GLY A 270 -16.71 18.52 11.65
N LEU A 271 -16.13 19.70 11.46
CA LEU A 271 -16.76 21.00 11.45
C LEU A 271 -16.38 21.69 10.14
N ASN A 272 -17.38 22.07 9.35
CA ASN A 272 -17.20 22.93 8.20
C ASN A 272 -17.87 24.27 8.48
N PHE A 273 -17.10 25.34 8.37
CA PHE A 273 -17.56 26.69 8.63
C PHE A 273 -17.12 27.63 7.50
N ASN A 274 -18.10 28.23 6.83
CA ASN A 274 -17.88 29.29 5.86
C ASN A 274 -18.52 30.58 6.37
N PHE A 275 -17.77 31.67 6.33
CA PHE A 275 -18.25 32.97 6.75
C PHE A 275 -17.82 34.09 5.80
N LEU A 276 -18.68 35.11 5.69
CA LEU A 276 -18.50 36.31 4.88
C LEU A 276 -18.20 36.03 3.39
N ASN A 277 -18.57 34.86 2.88
CA ASN A 277 -18.27 34.31 1.55
C ASN A 277 -16.78 34.25 1.19
N THR A 278 -15.91 34.56 2.15
CA THR A 278 -14.49 34.82 1.93
C THR A 278 -13.60 33.87 2.69
N VAL A 279 -14.06 33.34 3.82
CA VAL A 279 -13.29 32.41 4.64
C VAL A 279 -14.00 31.06 4.72
N SER A 280 -13.26 30.01 4.41
CA SER A 280 -13.67 28.63 4.59
C SER A 280 -12.73 27.95 5.56
N VAL A 281 -13.27 27.25 6.55
CA VAL A 281 -12.55 26.49 7.56
C VAL A 281 -13.18 25.10 7.64
N THR A 282 -12.36 24.08 7.51
CA THR A 282 -12.71 22.69 7.74
C THR A 282 -11.77 22.15 8.81
N LEU A 283 -12.33 21.69 9.93
CA LEU A 283 -11.60 21.01 10.98
C LEU A 283 -12.13 19.58 11.07
N GLU A 284 -11.23 18.60 11.01
CA GLU A 284 -11.55 17.19 11.14
C GLU A 284 -10.68 16.55 12.21
N TYR A 285 -11.28 15.63 12.96
CA TYR A 285 -10.60 14.67 13.81
C TYR A 285 -10.91 13.28 13.28
N TYR A 286 -9.88 12.45 13.15
CA TYR A 286 -10.02 11.07 12.74
C TYR A 286 -9.35 10.12 13.72
N TYR A 287 -9.89 8.90 13.78
CA TYR A 287 -9.33 7.78 14.53
C TYR A 287 -9.61 6.49 13.76
N ASP A 288 -8.54 5.87 13.25
CA ASP A 288 -8.53 4.62 12.51
C ASP A 288 -7.92 3.53 13.41
N ASP A 289 -8.72 2.55 13.82
CA ASP A 289 -8.30 1.36 14.56
C ASP A 289 -8.18 0.18 13.59
N ILE A 290 -6.94 -0.20 13.31
CA ILE A 290 -6.56 -1.22 12.34
C ILE A 290 -6.24 -2.52 13.08
N GLN A 291 -7.02 -3.55 12.80
CA GLN A 291 -7.00 -4.83 13.46
C GLN A 291 -6.71 -5.94 12.45
N ASP A 292 -6.19 -7.06 12.95
CA ASP A 292 -5.91 -8.25 12.14
C ASP A 292 -4.95 -7.95 10.97
N LEU A 293 -3.99 -7.04 11.16
CA LEU A 293 -2.95 -6.75 10.16
C LEU A 293 -2.16 -8.01 9.83
N ILE A 294 -1.94 -8.24 8.54
CA ILE A 294 -1.26 -9.42 8.03
C ILE A 294 0.23 -9.14 7.99
N THR A 295 0.99 -9.94 8.72
CA THR A 295 2.45 -9.80 8.81
C THR A 295 3.12 -11.17 8.69
N SER A 296 4.33 -11.17 8.14
CA SER A 296 5.20 -12.36 8.18
C SER A 296 5.82 -12.46 9.58
N ARG A 297 5.68 -13.62 10.22
CA ARG A 297 6.24 -13.91 11.53
C ARG A 297 7.14 -15.13 11.45
N ASN A 298 8.24 -15.14 12.19
CA ASN A 298 9.11 -16.31 12.23
C ASN A 298 8.37 -17.43 12.97
N ILE A 299 8.73 -18.68 12.64
CA ILE A 299 8.20 -19.86 13.31
C ILE A 299 9.36 -20.82 13.60
N PRO A 300 9.19 -21.77 14.54
CA PRO A 300 10.25 -22.72 14.87
C PRO A 300 10.65 -23.53 13.63
N SER A 301 11.95 -23.64 13.36
CA SER A 301 12.46 -24.32 12.16
C SER A 301 12.06 -25.79 12.06
N GLU A 302 11.69 -26.41 13.18
CA GLU A 302 11.16 -27.77 13.29
C GLU A 302 9.87 -27.97 12.49
N THR A 303 9.14 -26.89 12.17
CA THR A 303 7.97 -26.97 11.29
C THR A 303 8.33 -27.13 9.81
N GLY A 304 9.63 -27.07 9.45
CA GLY A 304 10.11 -27.14 8.07
C GLY A 304 10.05 -25.81 7.30
N TYR A 305 9.76 -24.70 7.99
CA TYR A 305 9.70 -23.35 7.40
C TYR A 305 10.33 -22.33 8.36
N SER A 306 10.76 -21.19 7.83
CA SER A 306 11.35 -20.11 8.63
C SER A 306 10.35 -19.02 9.04
N SER A 307 9.25 -18.85 8.30
CA SER A 307 8.21 -17.86 8.57
C SER A 307 6.85 -18.22 7.97
N ILE A 308 5.80 -17.56 8.45
CA ILE A 308 4.42 -17.68 7.96
C ILE A 308 3.72 -16.31 7.97
N GLN A 309 2.82 -16.07 7.03
CA GLN A 309 1.94 -14.89 7.07
C GLN A 309 0.70 -15.18 7.91
N ILE A 310 0.46 -14.35 8.92
CA ILE A 310 -0.69 -14.46 9.84
C ILE A 310 -1.26 -13.07 10.16
N ASN A 311 -2.55 -13.02 10.53
CA ASN A 311 -3.18 -11.85 11.13
C ASN A 311 -2.62 -11.65 12.56
N ALA A 312 -1.56 -10.85 12.66
CA ALA A 312 -0.71 -10.83 13.86
C ALA A 312 -0.38 -9.43 14.39
N ALA A 313 -0.93 -8.37 13.82
CA ALA A 313 -0.72 -7.04 14.35
C ALA A 313 -2.02 -6.24 14.46
N SER A 314 -2.04 -5.31 15.40
CA SER A 314 -3.07 -4.26 15.51
C SER A 314 -2.38 -2.93 15.78
N MET A 315 -2.94 -1.84 15.27
CA MET A 315 -2.43 -0.49 15.50
C MET A 315 -3.56 0.53 15.37
N TYR A 316 -3.34 1.75 15.85
CA TYR A 316 -4.23 2.86 15.53
C TYR A 316 -3.47 4.01 14.87
N ASN A 317 -4.21 4.80 14.10
CA ASN A 317 -3.78 6.10 13.57
C ASN A 317 -4.83 7.14 13.95
N LYS A 318 -4.41 8.27 14.52
CA LYS A 318 -5.33 9.37 14.86
C LYS A 318 -4.69 10.72 14.61
N GLY A 319 -5.52 11.73 14.39
CA GLY A 319 -4.99 13.06 14.11
C GLY A 319 -6.07 14.11 13.90
N LEU A 320 -5.59 15.33 13.69
CA LEU A 320 -6.38 16.50 13.36
C LEU A 320 -5.99 16.98 11.97
N GLU A 321 -6.99 17.41 11.19
CA GLU A 321 -6.79 18.06 9.91
C GLU A 321 -7.51 19.40 9.92
N LEU A 322 -6.77 20.47 9.67
CA LEU A 322 -7.30 21.82 9.52
C LEU A 322 -7.02 22.28 8.09
N SER A 323 -8.07 22.56 7.35
CA SER A 323 -8.00 23.23 6.05
C SER A 323 -8.66 24.59 6.15
N THR A 324 -7.94 25.64 5.75
CA THR A 324 -8.48 27.00 5.69
C THR A 324 -8.24 27.59 4.31
N SER A 325 -9.18 28.41 3.86
CA SER A 325 -9.07 29.15 2.61
C SER A 325 -9.60 30.56 2.78
N PHE A 326 -8.80 31.55 2.39
CA PHE A 326 -9.06 32.97 2.52
C PHE A 326 -9.07 33.62 1.14
N LYS A 327 -10.24 34.09 0.70
CA LYS A 327 -10.43 34.83 -0.54
C LYS A 327 -10.23 36.33 -0.29
N TRP A 328 -8.97 36.76 -0.17
CA TRP A 328 -8.62 38.15 0.15
C TRP A 328 -9.16 39.17 -0.85
N PHE A 329 -9.01 38.87 -2.14
CA PHE A 329 -9.45 39.74 -3.24
C PHE A 329 -10.23 38.93 -4.25
N GLN A 330 -11.40 39.41 -4.64
CA GLN A 330 -12.31 38.74 -5.60
C GLN A 330 -12.88 39.76 -6.60
N LYS A 331 -12.00 40.55 -7.22
CA LYS A 331 -12.38 41.48 -8.30
C LYS A 331 -12.29 40.78 -9.66
N GLU A 332 -12.94 41.32 -10.68
CA GLU A 332 -12.92 40.74 -12.03
C GLU A 332 -11.49 40.54 -12.55
N ASN A 333 -10.64 41.56 -12.38
CA ASN A 333 -9.27 41.57 -12.90
C ASN A 333 -8.21 41.12 -11.89
N PHE A 334 -8.60 40.85 -10.64
CA PHE A 334 -7.66 40.41 -9.60
C PHE A 334 -8.36 39.54 -8.56
N LYS A 335 -7.97 38.27 -8.53
CA LYS A 335 -8.42 37.29 -7.56
C LYS A 335 -7.22 36.72 -6.83
N TRP A 336 -7.27 36.77 -5.51
CA TRP A 336 -6.27 36.15 -4.65
C TRP A 336 -6.99 35.35 -3.58
N THR A 337 -6.69 34.07 -3.55
CA THR A 337 -7.08 33.14 -2.50
C THR A 337 -5.83 32.55 -1.87
N THR A 338 -5.72 32.53 -0.54
CA THR A 338 -4.66 31.78 0.15
C THR A 338 -5.27 30.58 0.85
N SER A 339 -4.64 29.42 0.77
CA SER A 339 -5.10 28.24 1.50
C SER A 339 -4.00 27.65 2.36
N PHE A 340 -4.36 27.19 3.55
CA PHE A 340 -3.48 26.48 4.47
C PHE A 340 -4.07 25.12 4.80
N ASN A 341 -3.24 24.09 4.78
CA ASN A 341 -3.59 22.75 5.25
C ASN A 341 -2.58 22.36 6.33
N ILE A 342 -3.09 21.96 7.48
CA ILE A 342 -2.31 21.47 8.61
C ILE A 342 -2.85 20.09 8.97
N SER A 343 -1.98 19.11 9.07
CA SER A 343 -2.35 17.76 9.51
C SER A 343 -1.42 17.28 10.59
N THR A 344 -1.97 16.49 11.52
CA THR A 344 -1.20 15.72 12.50
C THR A 344 -1.51 14.23 12.32
N LEU A 345 -0.55 13.38 12.70
CA LEU A 345 -0.71 11.94 12.69
C LEU A 345 0.06 11.36 13.88
N GLN A 346 -0.67 10.71 14.76
CA GLN A 346 -0.11 9.86 15.80
C GLN A 346 -0.46 8.41 15.48
N SER A 347 0.56 7.56 15.47
CA SER A 347 0.44 6.13 15.21
C SER A 347 0.97 5.33 16.39
N GLU A 348 0.35 4.18 16.69
CA GLU A 348 0.81 3.29 17.76
C GLU A 348 0.41 1.84 17.46
N VAL A 349 1.36 0.92 17.55
CA VAL A 349 1.14 -0.52 17.52
C VAL A 349 0.54 -0.96 18.85
N THR A 350 -0.62 -1.60 18.82
CA THR A 350 -1.37 -2.01 20.02
C THR A 350 -1.24 -3.50 20.32
N GLU A 351 -0.92 -4.32 19.31
CA GLU A 351 -0.80 -5.76 19.47
C GLU A 351 0.18 -6.36 18.45
N LEU A 352 0.95 -7.37 18.87
CA LEU A 352 1.79 -8.21 18.02
C LEU A 352 1.71 -9.69 18.47
N LYS A 353 1.45 -10.63 17.55
CA LYS A 353 1.31 -12.07 17.81
C LYS A 353 2.44 -12.89 17.16
N GLY A 354 2.72 -14.07 17.72
CA GLY A 354 3.68 -15.03 17.17
C GLY A 354 5.15 -14.70 17.46
N LEU A 355 6.02 -15.67 17.14
CA LEU A 355 7.47 -15.56 17.29
C LEU A 355 8.02 -14.61 16.22
N GLY A 356 7.75 -13.32 16.35
CA GLY A 356 8.61 -12.35 15.71
C GLY A 356 9.81 -12.17 16.60
N SER A 357 10.96 -12.02 15.96
CA SER A 357 11.87 -10.98 16.44
C SER A 357 11.02 -9.73 16.73
N GLU A 358 11.14 -9.09 17.91
CA GLU A 358 10.62 -7.73 18.10
C GLU A 358 11.20 -6.75 17.04
N PHE A 359 12.13 -7.21 16.21
CA PHE A 359 12.91 -6.48 15.22
C PHE A 359 12.58 -6.99 13.80
N SER A 360 12.13 -6.08 12.92
CA SER A 360 12.11 -6.35 11.48
C SER A 360 13.56 -6.58 11.01
N THR A 361 13.80 -7.62 10.21
CA THR A 361 15.14 -8.00 9.72
C THR A 361 15.72 -7.05 8.66
N SER A 362 15.09 -5.89 8.44
CA SER A 362 15.57 -4.90 7.48
C SER A 362 16.56 -3.88 8.04
N GLU A 363 16.73 -3.74 9.36
CA GLU A 363 17.81 -3.02 10.06
C GLU A 363 17.27 -2.65 11.44
N ILE A 364 17.99 -3.02 12.51
CA ILE A 364 17.56 -3.11 13.91
C ILE A 364 16.90 -1.80 14.46
N ALA A 365 17.04 -0.69 13.74
CA ALA A 365 16.46 0.61 14.09
C ALA A 365 14.96 0.78 13.78
N LEU A 366 14.31 -0.06 12.96
CA LEU A 366 12.88 0.07 12.64
C LEU A 366 12.06 -1.11 13.19
N ALA A 367 12.33 -1.45 14.45
CA ALA A 367 11.66 -2.50 15.18
C ALA A 367 10.18 -2.15 15.46
N GLN A 368 9.28 -3.14 15.30
CA GLN A 368 7.87 -2.97 15.63
C GLN A 368 7.66 -3.41 17.07
N LYS A 369 7.29 -2.46 17.95
CA LYS A 369 6.99 -2.75 19.36
C LYS A 369 5.65 -2.19 19.77
N VAL A 370 4.94 -2.93 20.61
CA VAL A 370 3.67 -2.48 21.20
C VAL A 370 3.92 -1.22 22.03
N GLY A 371 3.02 -0.23 21.90
CA GLY A 371 3.11 1.07 22.57
C GLY A 371 3.90 2.14 21.80
N TYR A 372 4.42 1.81 20.62
CA TYR A 372 5.22 2.73 19.80
C TYR A 372 4.70 2.82 18.36
N SER A 373 5.06 3.90 17.67
CA SER A 373 4.78 4.04 16.24
C SER A 373 5.59 3.03 15.43
N THR A 374 5.07 2.63 14.27
CA THR A 374 5.85 1.85 13.30
C THR A 374 7.00 2.65 12.68
N SER A 375 7.01 3.98 12.88
CA SER A 375 8.05 4.90 12.43
C SER A 375 9.13 5.21 13.49
N THR A 376 9.00 4.63 14.69
CA THR A 376 9.96 4.83 15.76
C THR A 376 11.33 4.28 15.37
N ILE A 377 12.36 5.09 15.57
CA ILE A 377 13.76 4.73 15.38
C ILE A 377 14.31 4.22 16.71
N TRP A 378 14.77 2.98 16.71
CA TRP A 378 15.37 2.28 17.83
C TRP A 378 16.88 2.34 17.74
N GLY A 379 17.53 2.46 18.88
CA GLY A 379 18.98 2.44 18.91
C GLY A 379 19.54 2.60 20.32
N ILE A 380 20.82 2.91 20.33
CA ILE A 380 21.59 3.16 21.55
C ILE A 380 21.78 4.68 21.67
N LYS A 381 21.61 5.23 22.87
CA LYS A 381 21.86 6.66 23.10
C LYS A 381 23.36 6.89 23.22
N TRP A 382 23.97 7.53 22.22
CA TRP A 382 25.39 7.90 22.27
C TRP A 382 25.61 9.07 23.24
N ALA A 383 26.59 8.94 24.13
CA ALA A 383 26.91 9.92 25.18
C ALA A 383 28.20 10.71 24.91
N GLY A 384 29.03 10.28 23.96
CA GLY A 384 30.30 10.93 23.65
C GLY A 384 31.42 9.93 23.35
N ILE A 385 32.65 10.44 23.37
CA ILE A 385 33.88 9.64 23.34
C ILE A 385 34.60 9.82 24.66
N ASP A 386 35.06 8.73 25.27
CA ASP A 386 35.93 8.78 26.43
C ASP A 386 37.29 9.39 26.04
N PRO A 387 37.67 10.56 26.57
CA PRO A 387 38.91 11.23 26.19
C PRO A 387 40.18 10.47 26.61
N ALA A 388 40.10 9.58 27.60
CA ALA A 388 41.25 8.80 28.06
C ALA A 388 41.52 7.58 27.16
N THR A 389 40.48 6.96 26.61
CA THR A 389 40.58 5.69 25.86
C THR A 389 40.26 5.82 24.37
N GLY A 390 39.63 6.91 23.94
CA GLY A 390 39.15 7.12 22.57
C GLY A 390 37.95 6.25 22.17
N ARG A 391 37.31 5.57 23.15
CA ARG A 391 36.16 4.68 22.90
C ARG A 391 34.84 5.43 22.98
N ASP A 392 33.84 4.95 22.26
CA ASP A 392 32.48 5.45 22.39
C ASP A 392 31.92 5.18 23.79
N LEU A 393 31.18 6.17 24.30
CA LEU A 393 30.40 6.10 25.53
C LEU A 393 28.92 6.00 25.16
N LEU A 394 28.22 5.04 25.74
CA LEU A 394 26.84 4.69 25.44
C LEU A 394 26.00 4.79 26.71
N LYS A 395 24.80 5.36 26.61
CA LYS A 395 23.89 5.61 27.72
C LYS A 395 22.74 4.61 27.73
N LYS A 396 22.48 3.98 28.88
CA LYS A 396 21.30 3.15 29.15
C LYS A 396 20.84 3.35 30.60
N ASP A 397 19.55 3.57 30.81
CA ASP A 397 18.92 3.77 32.13
C ASP A 397 19.65 4.79 33.03
N ASP A 398 20.07 5.90 32.42
CA ASP A 398 20.86 6.97 33.04
C ASP A 398 22.31 6.65 33.45
N GLU A 399 22.77 5.41 33.21
CA GLU A 399 24.17 5.01 33.34
C GLU A 399 24.94 5.14 32.01
N ILE A 400 26.25 5.37 32.10
CA ILE A 400 27.17 5.47 30.97
C ILE A 400 28.12 4.28 31.00
N TYR A 401 28.22 3.57 29.87
CA TYR A 401 29.10 2.44 29.64
C TYR A 401 30.07 2.76 28.50
N ASP A 402 31.31 2.27 28.55
CA ASP A 402 32.13 2.21 27.33
C ASP A 402 31.56 1.15 26.37
N ALA A 403 31.79 1.34 25.07
CA ALA A 403 31.18 0.49 24.04
C ALA A 403 31.47 -1.01 24.19
N VAL A 404 32.64 -1.39 24.73
CA VAL A 404 32.98 -2.80 24.94
C VAL A 404 32.12 -3.37 26.07
N THR A 405 32.01 -2.67 27.19
CA THR A 405 31.17 -3.08 28.32
C THR A 405 29.70 -3.14 27.90
N TYR A 406 29.21 -2.13 27.19
CA TYR A 406 27.83 -2.11 26.69
C TYR A 406 27.50 -3.35 25.85
N ASN A 407 28.34 -3.66 24.85
CA ASN A 407 28.13 -4.79 23.95
C ASN A 407 28.28 -6.16 24.63
N SER A 408 28.88 -6.22 25.82
CA SER A 408 28.97 -7.44 26.63
C SER A 408 27.76 -7.67 27.54
N LEU A 409 27.06 -6.59 27.93
CA LEU A 409 25.92 -6.63 28.85
C LEU A 409 24.57 -6.57 28.15
N PHE A 410 24.51 -5.92 27.00
CA PHE A 410 23.28 -5.58 26.29
C PHE A 410 23.31 -6.04 24.85
N SER A 411 22.12 -6.25 24.30
CA SER A 411 21.90 -6.67 22.92
C SER A 411 21.00 -5.67 22.19
N SER A 412 20.62 -5.99 20.96
CA SER A 412 19.58 -5.24 20.24
C SER A 412 18.23 -5.25 20.96
N ALA A 413 17.97 -6.23 21.84
CA ALA A 413 16.76 -6.27 22.65
C ALA A 413 16.62 -5.05 23.58
N ASP A 414 17.76 -4.50 23.98
CA ASP A 414 17.91 -3.42 24.94
C ASP A 414 17.81 -2.02 24.34
N TRP A 415 17.62 -1.93 23.01
CA TRP A 415 17.53 -0.65 22.33
C TRP A 415 16.30 0.13 22.75
N VAL A 416 16.46 1.44 22.82
CA VAL A 416 15.45 2.42 23.24
C VAL A 416 15.02 3.27 22.05
N PRO A 417 13.84 3.90 22.09
CA PRO A 417 13.48 4.92 21.10
C PRO A 417 14.51 6.07 21.17
N ILE A 418 15.12 6.37 20.03
CA ILE A 418 16.08 7.47 19.85
C ILE A 418 15.54 8.57 18.91
N GLY A 419 14.43 8.30 18.23
CA GLY A 419 13.75 9.27 17.38
C GLY A 419 12.51 8.67 16.73
N ASP A 420 11.85 9.47 15.91
CA ASP A 420 10.74 9.05 15.05
C ASP A 420 10.90 9.80 13.73
N TYR A 421 10.86 9.10 12.59
CA TYR A 421 10.97 9.78 11.29
C TYR A 421 9.65 10.40 10.83
N GLN A 422 8.55 10.12 11.54
CA GLN A 422 7.26 10.72 11.28
C GLN A 422 7.17 12.09 11.97
N PRO A 423 6.86 13.17 11.23
CA PRO A 423 6.72 14.49 11.83
C PRO A 423 5.42 14.58 12.66
N ASP A 424 5.46 15.33 13.76
CA ASP A 424 4.29 15.60 14.60
C ASP A 424 3.17 16.35 13.85
N ALA A 425 3.55 17.22 12.91
CA ALA A 425 2.64 17.98 12.07
C ALA A 425 3.24 18.25 10.68
N THR A 426 2.37 18.25 9.67
CA THR A 426 2.71 18.69 8.30
C THR A 426 1.90 19.93 7.97
N VAL A 427 2.56 20.95 7.43
CA VAL A 427 1.92 22.22 7.03
C VAL A 427 2.21 22.50 5.57
N VAL A 428 1.16 22.74 4.80
CA VAL A 428 1.25 23.13 3.39
C VAL A 428 0.43 24.40 3.17
N SER A 429 1.07 25.43 2.64
CA SER A 429 0.40 26.67 2.22
C SER A 429 0.45 26.80 0.70
N THR A 430 -0.69 27.16 0.09
CA THR A 430 -0.76 27.51 -1.32
C THR A 430 -1.22 28.95 -1.50
N THR A 431 -0.42 29.71 -2.22
CA THR A 431 -0.76 31.06 -2.70
C THR A 431 -0.66 31.07 -4.21
N PRO A 432 -1.67 31.53 -4.96
CA PRO A 432 -1.57 31.67 -6.39
C PRO A 432 -0.47 32.69 -6.70
N SER A 433 0.36 32.35 -7.70
CA SER A 433 1.17 33.36 -8.38
C SER A 433 0.22 34.32 -9.09
N PRO A 434 0.44 35.65 -9.05
CA PRO A 434 -0.43 36.60 -9.74
C PRO A 434 -0.36 36.34 -11.26
N SER A 435 -1.36 35.65 -11.79
CA SER A 435 -1.59 35.62 -13.24
C SER A 435 -2.32 36.89 -13.61
N THR A 436 -1.57 37.89 -14.07
CA THR A 436 -2.13 39.05 -14.75
C THR A 436 -2.83 38.54 -16.02
N ILE A 437 -4.15 38.51 -16.02
CA ILE A 437 -4.90 38.47 -17.27
C ILE A 437 -4.76 39.88 -17.83
N ILE A 438 -3.89 40.04 -18.84
CA ILE A 438 -3.76 41.27 -19.62
C ILE A 438 -4.99 41.43 -20.49
#